data_AF-A0A478FQZ5-F1
#
_entry.id   AF-A0A478FQZ5-F1
#
_cell.length_a   1.000
_cell.length_b   1.000
_cell.length_c   1.000
_cell.angle_alpha   90.00
_cell.angle_beta   90.00
_cell.angle_gamma   90.00
#
_symmetry.space_group_name_H-M   'P 1'
#
loop_
_entity.id
_entity.type
_entity.pdbx_description
1 polymer ?
#
loop_
_entity_poly.entity_id
_entity_poly.type
_entity_poly.pdbx_seq_one_letter_code
_entity_poly.pdbx_strand_id
1 'polypeptide(L)'
;MNKACEIALKKEKTHFSSNSKYENDMWNYCSVFIVKPVTIENSKKKEKYEENTFGVEKTHNFISTQDLRNEFFWRVRNEEFFSESGDKSGNTATANSFFKSFYDDNKNKPDNRSNIKDQCEAAYKKSSTWNNDLTLANVKQYCSFDVIPA
;
A
#
# COMPACT_ATOMS: atom_id res chain seq x y z
N MET A 1 -6.14 -7.12 9.41
CA MET A 1 -6.33 -6.75 10.83
C MET A 1 -7.54 -7.51 11.33
N ASN A 2 -7.56 -8.01 12.57
CA ASN A 2 -8.74 -8.72 13.07
C ASN A 2 -9.85 -7.72 13.51
N LYS A 3 -11.12 -8.14 13.51
CA LYS A 3 -12.26 -7.28 13.88
C LYS A 3 -12.19 -6.74 15.32
N ALA A 4 -11.58 -7.48 16.24
CA ALA A 4 -11.42 -7.04 17.63
C ALA A 4 -10.47 -5.83 17.72
N CYS A 5 -9.42 -5.81 16.91
CA CYS A 5 -8.45 -4.74 16.84
C CYS A 5 -8.99 -3.49 16.12
N GLU A 6 -9.86 -3.66 15.12
CA GLU A 6 -10.62 -2.55 14.54
C GLU A 6 -11.50 -1.85 15.58
N ILE A 7 -12.16 -2.62 16.43
CA ILE A 7 -13.01 -2.10 17.51
C ILE A 7 -12.17 -1.38 18.57
N ALA A 8 -11.00 -1.93 18.94
CA ALA A 8 -10.08 -1.30 19.88
C ALA A 8 -9.57 0.06 19.34
N LEU A 9 -9.13 0.10 18.08
CA LEU A 9 -8.70 1.32 17.38
C LEU A 9 -9.79 2.40 17.32
N LYS A 10 -11.04 2.01 17.07
CA LYS A 10 -12.16 2.94 16.91
C LYS A 10 -12.65 3.49 18.25
N LYS A 11 -12.64 2.70 19.32
CA LYS A 11 -13.08 3.14 20.66
C LYS A 11 -12.14 4.16 21.30
N GLU A 12 -10.87 4.20 20.90
CA GLU A 12 -9.82 4.89 21.65
C GLU A 12 -9.18 6.11 20.94
N LYS A 13 -9.62 6.45 19.72
CA LYS A 13 -9.11 7.64 18.99
C LYS A 13 -9.21 8.96 19.77
N THR A 14 -10.09 9.07 20.77
CA THR A 14 -10.25 10.26 21.60
C THR A 14 -9.29 10.35 22.79
N HIS A 15 -8.48 9.32 23.08
CA HIS A 15 -7.65 9.28 24.31
C HIS A 15 -6.13 9.14 24.11
N PHE A 16 -5.63 8.81 22.90
CA PHE A 16 -4.25 8.31 22.74
C PHE A 16 -3.38 9.00 21.69
N SER A 17 -3.69 10.24 21.29
CA SER A 17 -2.99 10.97 20.23
C SER A 17 -1.51 11.32 20.49
N SER A 18 -0.83 10.73 21.48
CA SER A 18 0.57 11.04 21.82
C SER A 18 1.48 9.86 22.20
N ASN A 19 1.02 8.61 22.25
CA ASN A 19 1.86 7.51 22.76
C ASN A 19 2.26 6.49 21.67
N SER A 20 3.40 6.73 21.04
CA SER A 20 3.99 5.90 19.96
C SER A 20 4.27 4.45 20.38
N LYS A 21 4.46 4.18 21.68
CA LYS A 21 4.65 2.83 22.21
C LYS A 21 3.37 2.00 22.10
N TYR A 22 2.23 2.59 22.43
CA TYR A 22 0.93 1.92 22.34
C TYR A 22 0.56 1.59 20.90
N GLU A 23 0.80 2.54 19.97
CA GLU A 23 0.57 2.30 18.55
C GLU A 23 1.41 1.13 18.03
N ASN A 24 2.69 1.05 18.41
CA ASN A 24 3.57 -0.07 18.04
C ASN A 24 3.13 -1.40 18.66
N ASP A 25 2.78 -1.43 19.95
CA ASP A 25 2.32 -2.64 20.62
C ASP A 25 1.04 -3.15 19.95
N MET A 26 0.11 -2.27 19.62
CA MET A 26 -1.09 -2.63 18.89
C MET A 26 -0.78 -3.15 17.48
N TRP A 27 0.15 -2.56 16.73
CA TRP A 27 0.61 -3.11 15.45
C TRP A 27 1.15 -4.54 15.61
N ASN A 28 1.97 -4.79 16.62
CA ASN A 28 2.53 -6.11 16.92
C ASN A 28 1.43 -7.16 17.21
N TYR A 29 0.37 -6.80 17.93
CA TYR A 29 -0.68 -7.74 18.35
C TYR A 29 -1.82 -7.90 17.34
N CYS A 30 -2.09 -6.88 16.51
CA CYS A 30 -3.33 -6.78 15.74
C CYS A 30 -3.16 -6.91 14.24
N SER A 31 -1.94 -6.81 13.75
CA SER A 31 -1.66 -6.77 12.33
C SER A 31 -0.96 -8.03 11.87
N VAL A 32 -1.22 -8.41 10.61
CA VAL A 32 -0.38 -9.39 9.90
C VAL A 32 1.04 -8.84 9.73
N PHE A 33 1.18 -7.52 9.74
CA PHE A 33 2.45 -6.82 9.70
C PHE A 33 2.97 -6.60 11.13
N ILE A 34 4.09 -7.25 11.45
CA ILE A 34 4.81 -7.08 12.72
C ILE A 34 5.19 -5.60 12.94
N VAL A 35 5.34 -4.81 11.87
CA VAL A 35 5.67 -3.39 11.96
C VAL A 35 4.75 -2.60 11.03
N LYS A 36 4.29 -1.42 11.48
CA LYS A 36 3.57 -0.46 10.64
C LYS A 36 4.44 -0.09 9.42
N PRO A 37 3.93 -0.23 8.19
CA PRO A 37 4.66 0.20 7.01
C PRO A 37 4.93 1.72 7.05
N VAL A 38 6.11 2.09 6.59
CA VAL A 38 6.61 3.46 6.53
C VAL A 38 6.13 4.11 5.24
N THR A 39 5.48 5.27 5.38
CA THR A 39 5.01 6.07 4.25
C THR A 39 6.16 6.80 3.56
N ILE A 40 5.95 7.29 2.33
CA ILE A 40 6.92 8.11 1.60
C ILE A 40 7.39 9.29 2.46
N GLU A 41 6.46 9.97 3.14
CA GLU A 41 6.75 11.11 4.02
C GLU A 41 7.69 10.74 5.19
N ASN A 42 7.47 9.58 5.82
CA ASN A 42 8.22 9.14 6.99
C ASN A 42 9.47 8.30 6.65
N SER A 43 9.73 8.11 5.35
CA SER A 43 10.87 7.36 4.84
C SER A 43 12.17 8.08 5.14
N LYS A 44 13.16 7.36 5.66
CA LYS A 44 14.52 7.92 5.84
C LYS A 44 15.26 8.09 4.51
N LYS A 45 14.77 7.49 3.43
CA LYS A 45 15.38 7.55 2.10
C LYS A 45 15.06 8.83 1.34
N LYS A 46 14.12 9.64 1.84
CA LYS A 46 13.71 10.92 1.23
C LYS A 46 13.39 10.75 -0.26
N GLU A 47 12.49 9.83 -0.58
CA GLU A 47 11.97 9.65 -1.93
C GLU A 47 11.45 10.98 -2.48
N LYS A 48 11.92 11.35 -3.67
CA LYS A 48 11.50 12.57 -4.37
C LYS A 48 10.80 12.19 -5.66
N TYR A 49 9.66 12.82 -5.89
CA TYR A 49 8.88 12.70 -7.11
C TYR A 49 8.68 14.09 -7.70
N GLU A 50 8.41 14.14 -9.00
CA GLU A 50 8.14 15.40 -9.71
C GLU A 50 6.82 16.01 -9.25
N GLU A 51 6.68 17.33 -9.37
CA GLU A 51 5.43 18.03 -9.06
C GLU A 51 4.26 17.45 -9.87
N ASN A 52 3.04 17.49 -9.31
CA ASN A 52 1.82 16.96 -9.93
C ASN A 52 1.87 15.46 -10.24
N THR A 53 2.65 14.69 -9.46
CA THR A 53 2.63 13.23 -9.49
C THR A 53 1.93 12.65 -8.27
N PHE A 54 1.47 11.40 -8.39
CA PHE A 54 0.88 10.66 -7.29
C PHE A 54 1.80 10.59 -6.05
N GLY A 55 3.11 10.43 -6.28
CA GLY A 55 4.11 10.34 -5.21
C GLY A 55 4.23 11.61 -4.37
N VAL A 56 3.97 12.80 -4.94
CA VAL A 56 3.98 14.08 -4.21
C VAL A 56 2.65 14.34 -3.50
N GLU A 57 1.52 14.09 -4.16
CA GLU A 57 0.21 14.49 -3.63
C GLU A 57 -0.25 13.68 -2.41
N LYS A 58 0.29 12.47 -2.22
CA LYS A 58 -0.18 11.50 -1.21
C LYS A 58 0.96 10.83 -0.44
N THR A 59 2.06 11.55 -0.22
CA THR A 59 3.24 11.09 0.53
C THR A 59 2.91 10.46 1.89
N HIS A 60 1.85 10.93 2.56
CA HIS A 60 1.39 10.46 3.86
C HIS A 60 0.58 9.15 3.81
N ASN A 61 0.06 8.74 2.65
CA ASN A 61 -0.74 7.52 2.50
C ASN A 61 0.02 6.38 1.81
N PHE A 62 0.88 6.75 0.87
CA PHE A 62 1.59 5.79 0.05
C PHE A 62 2.80 5.22 0.77
N ILE A 63 2.96 3.91 0.69
CA ILE A 63 4.07 3.21 1.32
C ILE A 63 5.31 3.44 0.49
N SER A 64 6.41 3.75 1.18
CA SER A 64 7.71 3.95 0.58
C SER A 64 8.19 2.68 -0.14
N THR A 65 8.66 2.82 -1.38
CA THR A 65 9.31 1.73 -2.12
C THR A 65 10.81 1.63 -1.81
N GLN A 66 11.39 2.63 -1.14
CA GLN A 66 12.83 2.64 -0.88
C GLN A 66 13.21 2.31 0.57
N ASP A 67 12.29 2.41 1.53
CA ASP A 67 12.56 2.10 2.94
C ASP A 67 12.57 0.59 3.20
N LEU A 68 13.72 0.07 3.65
CA LEU A 68 13.92 -1.36 3.92
C LEU A 68 12.99 -1.90 5.01
N ARG A 69 12.47 -1.03 5.89
CA ARG A 69 11.46 -1.43 6.89
C ARG A 69 10.16 -1.93 6.26
N ASN A 70 9.94 -1.66 4.97
CA ASN A 70 8.75 -2.07 4.23
C ASN A 70 8.92 -3.40 3.47
N GLU A 71 10.07 -4.10 3.55
CA GLU A 71 10.28 -5.34 2.80
C GLU A 71 9.20 -6.39 3.09
N PHE A 72 8.84 -6.57 4.35
CA PHE A 72 7.78 -7.51 4.74
C PHE A 72 6.41 -7.06 4.20
N PHE A 73 6.11 -5.76 4.23
CA PHE A 73 4.88 -5.22 3.66
C PHE A 73 4.77 -5.54 2.17
N TRP A 74 5.82 -5.23 1.42
CA TRP A 74 5.83 -5.43 -0.03
C TRP A 74 5.79 -6.90 -0.42
N ARG A 75 6.42 -7.80 0.37
CA ARG A 75 6.30 -9.24 0.15
C ARG A 75 4.87 -9.72 0.28
N VAL A 76 4.19 -9.41 1.39
CA VAL A 76 2.79 -9.80 1.62
C VAL A 76 1.89 -9.16 0.57
N ARG A 77 2.06 -7.87 0.27
CA ARG A 77 1.25 -7.19 -0.76
C ARG A 77 1.45 -7.81 -2.13
N ASN A 78 2.64 -8.31 -2.45
CA ASN A 78 2.90 -9.04 -3.69
C ASN A 78 2.14 -10.38 -3.73
N GLU A 79 2.16 -11.14 -2.64
CA GLU A 79 1.39 -12.39 -2.51
C GLU A 79 -0.11 -12.14 -2.64
N GLU A 80 -0.63 -11.12 -1.92
CA GLU A 80 -2.03 -10.70 -2.01
C GLU A 80 -2.41 -10.28 -3.43
N PHE A 81 -1.57 -9.50 -4.10
CA PHE A 81 -1.83 -9.02 -5.45
C PHE A 81 -1.93 -10.15 -6.48
N PHE A 82 -1.14 -11.19 -6.33
CA PHE A 82 -1.16 -12.33 -7.25
C PHE A 82 -2.02 -13.50 -6.78
N SER A 83 -2.76 -13.34 -5.69
CA SER A 83 -3.74 -14.32 -5.23
C SER A 83 -4.96 -14.38 -6.16
N GLU A 84 -5.64 -15.52 -6.19
CA GLU A 84 -6.83 -15.71 -7.04
C GLU A 84 -8.03 -14.86 -6.60
N SER A 85 -8.06 -14.43 -5.34
CA SER A 85 -9.20 -13.74 -4.72
C SER A 85 -8.77 -12.78 -3.61
N GLY A 86 -9.65 -11.87 -3.24
CA GLY A 86 -9.45 -10.90 -2.16
C GLY A 86 -9.29 -9.47 -2.65
N ASP A 87 -9.56 -8.51 -1.77
CA ASP A 87 -9.67 -7.08 -2.11
C ASP A 87 -8.36 -6.47 -2.62
N LYS A 88 -7.24 -7.14 -2.37
CA LYS A 88 -5.90 -6.73 -2.81
C LYS A 88 -5.41 -7.52 -4.02
N SER A 89 -6.19 -8.46 -4.54
CA SER A 89 -5.87 -9.18 -5.77
C SER A 89 -5.89 -8.25 -6.99
N GLY A 90 -4.93 -8.43 -7.88
CA GLY A 90 -4.92 -7.80 -9.20
C GLY A 90 -5.98 -8.38 -10.14
N ASN A 91 -6.56 -9.53 -9.80
CA ASN A 91 -7.67 -10.11 -10.55
C ASN A 91 -8.93 -9.24 -10.48
N THR A 92 -9.12 -8.51 -9.37
CA THR A 92 -10.24 -7.60 -9.15
C THR A 92 -9.95 -6.18 -9.61
N ALA A 93 -8.77 -5.91 -10.20
CA ALA A 93 -8.44 -4.60 -10.73
C ALA A 93 -9.37 -4.24 -11.91
N THR A 94 -9.71 -2.96 -12.04
CA THR A 94 -10.54 -2.46 -13.15
C THR A 94 -9.98 -2.91 -14.50
N ALA A 95 -10.85 -3.41 -15.37
CA ALA A 95 -10.48 -3.82 -16.72
C ALA A 95 -9.71 -2.70 -17.46
N ASN A 96 -8.69 -3.08 -18.23
CA ASN A 96 -7.80 -2.17 -18.98
C ASN A 96 -7.02 -1.17 -18.10
N SER A 97 -7.00 -1.32 -16.77
CA SER A 97 -6.20 -0.45 -15.91
C SER A 97 -4.73 -0.83 -15.84
N PHE A 98 -3.90 0.13 -15.44
CA PHE A 98 -2.45 -0.01 -15.23
C PHE A 98 -2.07 -1.22 -14.37
N PHE A 99 -2.82 -1.49 -13.28
CA PHE A 99 -2.58 -2.64 -12.42
C PHE A 99 -3.18 -3.93 -12.98
N LYS A 100 -4.29 -3.85 -13.71
CA LYS A 100 -4.89 -5.02 -14.35
C LYS A 100 -3.99 -5.59 -15.44
N SER A 101 -3.45 -4.73 -16.31
CA SER A 101 -2.48 -5.13 -17.33
C SER A 101 -1.24 -5.77 -16.69
N PHE A 102 -0.70 -5.15 -15.63
CA PHE A 102 0.42 -5.71 -14.89
C PHE A 102 0.13 -7.09 -14.29
N TYR A 103 -1.05 -7.28 -13.69
CA TYR A 103 -1.47 -8.58 -13.16
C TYR A 103 -1.56 -9.63 -14.27
N ASP A 104 -2.25 -9.33 -15.37
CA ASP A 104 -2.47 -10.28 -16.45
C ASP A 104 -1.16 -10.69 -17.14
N ASP A 105 -0.20 -9.77 -17.28
CA ASP A 105 1.12 -10.03 -17.86
C ASP A 105 2.03 -10.91 -16.97
N ASN A 106 1.77 -10.95 -15.66
CA ASN A 106 2.68 -11.54 -14.66
C ASN A 106 2.11 -12.72 -13.88
N LYS A 107 0.78 -12.91 -13.83
CA LYS A 107 0.13 -13.94 -13.00
C LYS A 107 0.62 -15.37 -13.29
N ASN A 108 0.89 -15.67 -14.57
CA ASN A 108 1.33 -17.00 -15.03
C ASN A 108 2.87 -17.19 -15.05
N LYS A 109 3.64 -16.28 -14.45
CA LYS A 109 5.11 -16.29 -14.48
C LYS A 109 5.73 -16.33 -13.07
N PRO A 110 5.44 -17.34 -12.22
CA PRO A 110 5.82 -17.32 -10.81
C PRO A 110 7.33 -17.12 -10.58
N ASP A 111 8.18 -17.71 -11.42
CA ASP A 111 9.65 -17.68 -11.26
C ASP A 111 10.31 -16.38 -11.74
N ASN A 112 9.64 -15.61 -12.61
CA ASN A 112 10.15 -14.37 -13.21
C ASN A 112 9.17 -13.20 -13.02
N ARG A 113 8.38 -13.26 -11.96
CA ARG A 113 7.31 -12.31 -11.70
C ARG A 113 7.88 -10.97 -11.28
N SER A 114 7.54 -9.91 -12.01
CA SER A 114 7.79 -8.55 -11.51
C SER A 114 6.98 -8.30 -10.24
N ASN A 115 7.54 -7.53 -9.30
CA ASN A 115 6.88 -7.31 -8.02
C ASN A 115 5.94 -6.08 -8.07
N ILE A 116 4.89 -6.11 -7.25
CA ILE A 116 3.92 -4.99 -7.16
C ILE A 116 4.54 -3.70 -6.62
N LYS A 117 5.65 -3.79 -5.87
CA LYS A 117 6.37 -2.64 -5.31
C LYS A 117 6.94 -1.76 -6.43
N ASP A 118 7.57 -2.35 -7.44
CA ASP A 118 8.13 -1.64 -8.59
C ASP A 118 7.01 -0.99 -9.43
N GLN A 119 5.87 -1.69 -9.53
CA GLN A 119 4.68 -1.15 -10.20
C GLN A 119 4.09 0.05 -9.43
N CYS A 120 4.08 0.00 -8.10
CA CYS A 120 3.71 1.15 -7.27
C CYS A 120 4.71 2.31 -7.42
N GLU A 121 6.01 2.04 -7.47
CA GLU A 121 7.00 3.08 -7.74
C GLU A 121 6.78 3.74 -9.11
N ALA A 122 6.48 2.94 -10.14
CA ALA A 122 6.13 3.45 -11.46
C ALA A 122 4.85 4.30 -11.41
N ALA A 123 3.83 3.88 -10.67
CA ALA A 123 2.60 4.65 -10.46
C ALA A 123 2.85 5.98 -9.75
N TYR A 124 3.72 6.01 -8.74
CA TYR A 124 4.05 7.25 -8.01
C TYR A 124 4.71 8.31 -8.89
N LYS A 125 5.40 7.90 -9.96
CA LYS A 125 6.01 8.79 -10.95
C LYS A 125 5.03 9.29 -12.01
N LYS A 126 3.80 8.77 -12.06
CA LYS A 126 2.78 9.21 -13.03
C LYS A 126 2.10 10.48 -12.55
N SER A 127 1.67 11.29 -13.52
CA SER A 127 0.91 12.50 -13.24
C SER A 127 -0.42 12.16 -12.57
N SER A 128 -0.80 12.94 -11.57
CA SER A 128 -2.07 12.82 -10.85
C SER A 128 -3.30 13.20 -11.69
N THR A 129 -3.09 13.89 -12.82
CA THR A 129 -4.15 14.25 -13.79
C THR A 129 -4.30 13.22 -14.92
N TRP A 130 -3.59 12.09 -14.84
CA TRP A 130 -3.62 11.03 -15.84
C TRP A 130 -4.98 10.31 -15.87
N ASN A 131 -5.74 10.47 -16.94
CA ASN A 131 -7.20 10.27 -16.86
C ASN A 131 -7.78 8.95 -17.37
N ASN A 132 -7.02 7.97 -17.88
CA ASN A 132 -7.68 6.81 -18.52
C ASN A 132 -7.41 5.44 -17.88
N ASP A 133 -6.21 5.14 -17.37
CA ASP A 133 -5.87 3.77 -16.92
C ASP A 133 -5.34 3.66 -15.48
N LEU A 134 -5.00 4.79 -14.84
CA LEU A 134 -4.42 4.84 -13.50
C LEU A 134 -5.20 5.83 -12.63
N THR A 135 -6.12 5.32 -11.80
CA THR A 135 -6.89 6.14 -10.89
C THR A 135 -6.21 6.23 -9.52
N LEU A 136 -6.43 7.33 -8.80
CA LEU A 136 -6.01 7.47 -7.41
C LEU A 136 -6.52 6.30 -6.54
N ALA A 137 -7.75 5.84 -6.80
CA ALA A 137 -8.33 4.71 -6.07
C ALA A 137 -7.50 3.43 -6.26
N ASN A 138 -7.05 3.12 -7.47
CA ASN A 138 -6.24 1.94 -7.76
C ASN A 138 -4.85 2.04 -7.11
N VAL A 139 -4.19 3.22 -7.21
CA VAL A 139 -2.91 3.44 -6.55
C VAL A 139 -3.06 3.28 -5.04
N LYS A 140 -4.11 3.85 -4.44
CA LYS A 140 -4.39 3.69 -3.01
C LYS A 140 -4.63 2.23 -2.65
N GLN A 141 -5.45 1.51 -3.40
CA GLN A 141 -5.78 0.12 -3.15
C GLN A 141 -4.54 -0.77 -3.01
N TYR A 142 -3.58 -0.64 -3.93
CA TYR A 142 -2.42 -1.53 -3.98
C TYR A 142 -1.19 -0.98 -3.26
N CYS A 143 -1.01 0.34 -3.25
CA CYS A 143 0.23 0.99 -2.81
C CYS A 143 0.10 1.73 -1.47
N SER A 144 -1.11 1.86 -0.92
CA SER A 144 -1.30 2.35 0.44
C SER A 144 -1.48 1.21 1.43
N PHE A 145 -1.27 1.59 2.70
CA PHE A 145 -1.71 0.81 3.83
C PHE A 145 -2.93 1.47 4.45
N ASP A 146 -4.05 1.41 3.73
CA ASP A 146 -5.34 1.76 4.31
C ASP A 146 -5.74 0.66 5.30
N VAL A 147 -5.65 1.00 6.59
CA VAL A 147 -6.49 0.38 7.61
C VAL A 147 -7.89 0.83 7.28
N ILE A 148 -8.71 -0.05 6.69
CA ILE A 148 -10.07 0.19 6.21
C ILE A 148 -10.74 1.32 7.03
N PRO A 149 -10.89 2.54 6.48
CA PRO A 149 -11.85 3.47 7.03
C PRO A 149 -13.22 2.87 6.72
N ALA A 150 -14.02 2.69 7.77
CA ALA A 150 -15.44 2.37 7.63
C ALA A 150 -16.16 3.42 6.77
#